data_AF-A0A8C9A5G7-F1
#
_entry.id   AF-A0A8C9A5G7-F1
#
_cell.length_a   1.000
_cell.length_b   1.000
_cell.length_c   1.000
_cell.angle_alpha   90.00
_cell.angle_beta   90.00
_cell.angle_gamma   90.00
#
_symmetry.space_group_name_H-M   'P 1'
#
loop_
_entity.id
_entity.type
_entity.pdbx_description
1 polymer ?
#
loop_
_entity_poly.entity_id
_entity_poly.type
_entity_poly.pdbx_seq_one_letter_code
_entity_poly.pdbx_strand_id
1 'polypeptide(L)'
;KTQQENSVSIMPEFQKNSVRIKNPTKVEEIICGLIKGGAAKLQIITDFDMTLSRFSHKGKRCPTCHNIIDNCKLVTDECREKLLKLKEKYYAIEVDPGLTVEQKYPHMVEWYNKSHRLLVEQSLPKAKLKEIVAESDVMLKEGYENFFDKLQQQSIPVGGYPSSWCLSSKCQSCVQLHGF
;
A
#
# COMPACT_ATOMS: atom_id res chain seq x y z
N LYS A 1 8.96 -24.13 -38.18
CA LYS A 1 8.29 -24.08 -36.86
C LYS A 1 8.34 -22.65 -36.39
N THR A 2 7.23 -21.93 -36.54
CA THR A 2 7.10 -20.50 -36.23
C THR A 2 7.25 -20.33 -34.73
N GLN A 3 8.25 -19.55 -34.28
CA GLN A 3 8.33 -19.12 -32.90
C GLN A 3 7.12 -18.22 -32.67
N GLN A 4 6.17 -18.69 -31.86
CA GLN A 4 5.07 -17.87 -31.41
C GLN A 4 5.70 -16.82 -30.48
N GLU A 5 5.81 -15.58 -30.94
CA GLU A 5 6.34 -14.49 -30.14
C GLU A 5 5.49 -14.35 -28.87
N ASN A 6 6.11 -14.54 -27.72
CA ASN A 6 5.44 -14.44 -26.42
C ASN A 6 4.85 -13.03 -26.29
N SER A 7 3.56 -12.90 -26.00
CA SER A 7 2.88 -11.60 -25.86
C SER A 7 3.50 -10.70 -24.78
N VAL A 8 4.14 -11.30 -23.77
CA VAL A 8 4.93 -10.61 -22.74
C VAL A 8 6.18 -9.91 -23.33
N SER A 9 6.76 -10.42 -24.43
CA SER A 9 7.90 -9.76 -25.09
C SER A 9 7.49 -8.57 -25.97
N ILE A 10 6.22 -8.47 -26.34
CA ILE A 10 5.70 -7.43 -27.25
C ILE A 10 5.19 -6.21 -26.47
N MET A 11 4.75 -6.38 -25.21
CA MET A 11 4.27 -5.28 -24.37
C MET A 11 5.44 -4.43 -23.83
N PRO A 12 5.53 -3.13 -24.16
CA PRO A 12 6.66 -2.27 -23.76
C PRO A 12 6.76 -2.11 -22.24
N GLU A 13 5.65 -2.21 -21.51
CA GLU A 13 5.63 -2.13 -20.04
C GLU A 13 6.42 -3.27 -19.39
N PHE A 14 6.45 -4.45 -20.02
CA PHE A 14 7.17 -5.63 -19.55
C PHE A 14 8.66 -5.61 -19.87
N GLN A 15 9.11 -4.68 -20.73
CA GLN A 15 10.51 -4.53 -21.12
C GLN A 15 11.30 -3.57 -20.20
N LYS A 16 10.65 -2.97 -19.19
CA LYS A 16 11.31 -2.07 -18.24
C LYS A 16 12.28 -2.85 -17.33
N ASN A 17 13.44 -2.26 -17.05
CA ASN A 17 14.47 -2.85 -16.15
C ASN A 17 13.99 -3.17 -14.72
N SER A 18 12.90 -2.53 -14.29
CA SER A 18 12.24 -2.76 -13.00
C SER A 18 11.39 -4.03 -12.96
N VAL A 19 11.10 -4.66 -14.11
CA VAL A 19 10.26 -5.86 -14.22
C VAL A 19 11.16 -7.09 -14.16
N ARG A 20 10.90 -7.97 -13.18
CA ARG A 20 11.61 -9.24 -13.01
C ARG A 20 10.60 -10.37 -12.95
N ILE A 21 10.58 -11.24 -13.97
CA ILE A 21 9.63 -12.34 -14.10
C ILE A 21 10.39 -13.67 -14.13
N LYS A 22 10.08 -14.56 -13.18
CA LYS A 22 10.71 -15.89 -13.09
C LYS A 22 10.28 -16.82 -14.22
N ASN A 23 9.00 -16.83 -14.57
CA ASN A 23 8.44 -17.68 -15.63
C ASN A 23 7.52 -16.86 -16.56
N PRO A 24 8.03 -16.33 -17.69
CA PRO A 24 7.27 -15.46 -18.58
C PRO A 24 6.11 -16.19 -19.27
N THR A 25 6.30 -17.45 -19.67
CA THR A 25 5.24 -18.26 -20.29
C THR A 25 4.06 -18.45 -19.35
N LYS A 26 4.31 -18.69 -18.05
CA LYS A 26 3.22 -18.83 -17.08
C LYS A 26 2.45 -17.52 -16.88
N VAL A 27 3.15 -16.40 -16.84
CA VAL A 27 2.52 -15.07 -16.73
C VAL A 27 1.64 -14.79 -17.94
N GLU A 28 2.10 -15.14 -19.15
CA GLU A 28 1.32 -15.03 -20.38
C GLU A 28 0.03 -15.85 -20.35
N GLU A 29 0.09 -17.12 -19.92
CA GLU A 29 -1.10 -17.95 -19.74
C GLU A 29 -2.11 -17.30 -18.78
N ILE A 30 -1.63 -16.73 -17.67
CA ILE A 30 -2.47 -16.05 -16.68
C ILE A 30 -3.12 -14.82 -17.31
N ILE A 31 -2.35 -13.96 -17.98
CA ILE A 31 -2.87 -12.75 -18.65
C ILE A 31 -3.91 -13.14 -19.71
N CYS A 32 -3.64 -14.17 -20.51
CA CYS A 32 -4.60 -14.68 -21.48
C CYS A 32 -5.89 -15.17 -20.81
N GLY A 33 -5.79 -15.82 -19.65
CA GLY A 33 -6.93 -16.22 -18.84
C GLY A 33 -7.76 -15.03 -18.34
N LEU A 34 -7.10 -13.98 -17.86
CA LEU A 34 -7.75 -12.73 -17.42
C LEU A 34 -8.48 -12.04 -18.57
N ILE A 35 -7.86 -11.95 -19.75
CA ILE A 35 -8.47 -11.36 -20.95
C ILE A 35 -9.70 -12.16 -21.37
N LYS A 36 -9.61 -13.50 -21.41
CA LYS A 36 -10.74 -14.37 -21.75
C LYS A 36 -11.88 -14.29 -20.73
N GLY A 37 -11.55 -14.09 -19.45
CA GLY A 37 -12.52 -13.94 -18.38
C GLY A 37 -13.31 -12.63 -18.45
N GLY A 38 -12.67 -11.56 -18.92
CA GLY A 38 -13.26 -10.23 -19.03
C GLY A 38 -13.59 -9.59 -17.66
N ALA A 39 -14.19 -8.40 -17.69
CA ALA A 39 -14.49 -7.63 -16.47
C ALA A 39 -15.39 -8.37 -15.48
N ALA A 40 -16.38 -9.13 -15.98
CA ALA A 40 -17.35 -9.86 -15.16
C ALA A 40 -16.73 -10.93 -14.24
N LYS A 41 -15.51 -11.38 -14.53
CA LYS A 41 -14.78 -12.38 -13.73
C LYS A 41 -13.51 -11.82 -13.06
N LEU A 42 -13.30 -10.51 -13.15
CA LEU A 42 -12.12 -9.86 -12.61
C LEU A 42 -12.45 -9.24 -11.25
N GLN A 43 -11.55 -9.43 -10.29
CA GLN A 43 -11.51 -8.70 -9.03
C GLN A 43 -10.06 -8.35 -8.71
N ILE A 44 -9.85 -7.23 -8.04
CA ILE A 44 -8.52 -6.78 -7.62
C ILE A 44 -8.42 -6.94 -6.10
N ILE A 45 -7.37 -7.59 -5.60
CA ILE A 45 -7.02 -7.59 -4.18
C ILE A 45 -5.65 -6.95 -4.09
N THR A 46 -5.53 -5.84 -3.36
CA THR A 46 -4.32 -5.03 -3.34
C THR A 46 -4.06 -4.46 -1.95
N ASP A 47 -2.78 -4.43 -1.59
CA ASP A 47 -2.31 -3.70 -0.42
C ASP A 47 -2.23 -2.19 -0.73
N PHE A 48 -2.12 -1.36 0.30
CA PHE A 48 -2.08 0.09 0.15
C PHE A 48 -0.68 0.67 0.33
N ASP A 49 -0.08 0.48 1.51
CA ASP A 49 1.19 1.13 1.84
C ASP A 49 2.34 0.58 0.97
N MET A 50 3.06 1.47 0.29
CA MET A 50 4.15 1.13 -0.64
C MET A 50 3.72 0.36 -1.90
N THR A 51 2.45 -0.07 -1.99
CA THR A 51 1.84 -0.79 -3.13
C THR A 51 0.96 0.12 -3.98
N LEU A 52 0.01 0.85 -3.40
CA LEU A 52 -0.70 1.95 -4.06
C LEU A 52 -0.04 3.29 -3.76
N SER A 53 0.48 3.46 -2.53
CA SER A 53 1.32 4.61 -2.18
C SER A 53 2.76 4.42 -2.65
N ARG A 54 3.48 5.54 -2.84
CA ARG A 54 4.88 5.54 -3.26
C ARG A 54 5.78 5.10 -2.13
N PHE A 55 6.91 4.48 -2.50
CA PHE A 55 7.97 4.16 -1.55
C PHE A 55 8.80 5.39 -1.18
N SER A 56 9.17 6.19 -2.18
CA SER A 56 9.94 7.41 -2.03
C SER A 56 9.59 8.40 -3.14
N HIS A 57 9.93 9.66 -2.91
CA HIS A 57 9.81 10.73 -3.89
C HIS A 57 10.96 11.72 -3.70
N LYS A 58 11.67 12.03 -4.79
CA LYS A 58 12.84 12.95 -4.78
C LYS A 58 13.87 12.60 -3.69
N GLY A 59 14.15 11.30 -3.50
CA GLY A 59 15.11 10.81 -2.51
C GLY A 59 14.61 10.74 -1.07
N LYS A 60 13.43 11.30 -0.75
CA LYS A 60 12.81 11.20 0.58
C LYS A 60 11.83 10.02 0.63
N ARG A 61 11.81 9.29 1.74
CA ARG A 61 10.83 8.22 2.00
C ARG A 61 9.42 8.83 2.12
N CYS A 62 8.44 8.25 1.42
CA CYS A 62 7.04 8.65 1.59
C CYS A 62 6.46 8.02 2.86
N PRO A 63 5.47 8.65 3.51
CA PRO A 63 4.84 8.12 4.72
C PRO A 63 3.93 6.92 4.41
N THR A 64 3.89 5.96 5.33
CA THR A 64 2.79 4.98 5.46
C THR A 64 1.55 5.62 6.10
N CYS A 65 0.43 4.91 6.17
CA CYS A 65 -0.76 5.38 6.90
C CYS A 65 -0.46 5.72 8.36
N HIS A 66 0.31 4.89 9.07
CA HIS A 66 0.77 5.21 10.42
C HIS A 66 1.64 6.47 10.45
N ASN A 67 2.58 6.62 9.52
CA ASN A 67 3.45 7.79 9.50
C ASN A 67 2.73 9.09 9.14
N ILE A 68 1.57 9.04 8.49
CA ILE A 68 0.71 10.21 8.33
C ILE A 68 0.24 10.71 9.71
N ILE A 69 -0.16 9.78 10.59
CA ILE A 69 -0.62 10.09 11.94
C ILE A 69 0.55 10.47 12.85
N ASP A 70 1.62 9.66 12.89
CA ASP A 70 2.81 9.92 13.70
C ASP A 70 3.38 11.31 13.43
N ASN A 71 3.32 11.75 12.16
CA ASN A 71 3.90 13.02 11.75
C ASN A 71 2.95 14.22 11.83
N CYS A 72 1.67 14.02 12.15
CA CYS A 72 0.71 15.10 12.14
C CYS A 72 0.97 16.11 13.27
N LYS A 73 0.46 17.34 13.11
CA LYS A 73 0.67 18.44 14.08
C LYS A 73 -0.01 18.20 15.43
N LEU A 74 -0.95 17.26 15.50
CA LEU A 74 -1.68 16.95 16.72
C LEU A 74 -0.94 15.95 17.62
N VAL A 75 0.07 15.25 17.10
CA VAL A 75 0.92 14.35 17.88
C VAL A 75 2.07 15.15 18.47
N THR A 76 2.17 15.12 19.80
CA THR A 76 3.24 15.77 20.56
C THR A 76 4.62 15.27 20.16
N ASP A 77 5.65 16.12 20.29
CA ASP A 77 7.03 15.73 19.96
C ASP A 77 7.53 14.57 20.83
N GLU A 78 7.15 14.55 22.11
CA GLU A 78 7.47 13.43 23.01
C GLU A 78 6.89 12.09 22.50
N CYS A 79 5.63 12.10 22.06
CA CYS A 79 4.99 10.91 21.50
C CYS A 79 5.68 10.49 20.19
N ARG A 80 6.01 11.46 19.33
CA ARG A 80 6.71 11.23 18.06
C ARG A 80 8.08 10.60 18.28
N GLU A 81 8.84 11.04 19.28
CA GLU A 81 10.12 10.43 19.64
C GLU A 81 9.95 8.98 20.11
N LYS A 82 8.93 8.69 20.93
CA LYS A 82 8.62 7.31 21.36
C LYS A 82 8.25 6.42 20.18
N LEU A 83 7.41 6.92 19.27
CA LEU A 83 7.01 6.21 18.05
C LEU A 83 8.20 5.96 17.13
N LEU A 84 9.10 6.93 16.98
CA LEU A 84 10.33 6.77 16.20
C LEU A 84 11.23 5.68 16.77
N LYS A 85 11.47 5.68 18.10
CA LYS A 85 12.25 4.64 18.78
C LYS A 85 11.63 3.25 18.63
N LEU A 86 10.30 3.14 18.70
CA LEU A 86 9.61 1.88 18.42
C LEU A 86 9.84 1.43 16.98
N LYS A 87 9.63 2.33 16.01
CA LYS A 87 9.83 2.04 14.59
C LYS A 87 11.25 1.57 14.30
N GLU A 88 12.28 2.26 14.79
CA GLU A 88 13.68 1.88 14.57
C GLU A 88 13.98 0.46 15.08
N LYS A 89 13.48 0.12 16.27
CA LYS A 89 13.64 -1.22 16.84
C LYS A 89 12.93 -2.30 16.04
N TYR A 90 11.63 -2.12 15.78
CA TYR A 90 10.81 -3.19 15.22
C TYR A 90 10.93 -3.31 13.69
N TYR A 91 11.20 -2.20 12.98
CA TYR A 91 11.45 -2.24 11.54
C TYR A 91 12.73 -3.03 11.21
N ALA A 92 13.77 -2.92 12.04
CA ALA A 92 14.98 -3.72 11.89
C ALA A 92 14.68 -5.23 11.94
N ILE A 93 13.73 -5.64 12.79
CA ILE A 93 13.26 -7.03 12.92
C ILE A 93 12.38 -7.43 11.71
N GLU A 94 11.50 -6.53 11.27
CA GLU A 94 10.60 -6.76 10.12
C GLU A 94 11.37 -7.11 8.86
N VAL A 95 12.43 -6.36 8.56
CA VAL A 95 13.24 -6.52 7.34
C VAL A 95 14.38 -7.52 7.47
N ASP A 96 14.59 -8.10 8.66
CA ASP A 96 15.70 -9.04 8.91
C ASP A 96 15.55 -10.31 8.05
N PRO A 97 16.45 -10.60 7.11
CA PRO A 97 16.36 -11.80 6.27
C PRO A 97 16.67 -13.10 7.04
N GLY A 98 17.28 -13.02 8.23
CA GLY A 98 17.65 -14.16 9.05
C GLY A 98 16.51 -14.71 9.91
N LEU A 99 15.43 -13.94 10.11
CA LEU A 99 14.28 -14.34 10.90
C LEU A 99 13.15 -14.89 10.02
N THR A 100 12.52 -15.96 10.47
CA THR A 100 11.32 -16.50 9.81
C THR A 100 10.09 -15.64 10.10
N VAL A 101 9.03 -15.82 9.33
CA VAL A 101 7.76 -15.10 9.53
C VAL A 101 7.18 -15.38 10.91
N GLU A 102 7.27 -16.62 11.39
CA GLU A 102 6.76 -17.06 12.69
C GLU A 102 7.52 -16.39 13.84
N GLN A 103 8.83 -16.18 13.67
CA GLN A 103 9.67 -15.49 14.65
C GLN A 103 9.37 -13.98 14.68
N LYS A 104 9.10 -13.38 13.52
CA LYS A 104 8.76 -11.94 13.41
C LYS A 104 7.37 -11.62 13.94
N TYR A 105 6.42 -12.55 13.80
CA TYR A 105 5.02 -12.35 14.13
C TYR A 105 4.78 -11.75 15.53
N PRO A 106 5.31 -12.31 16.65
CA PRO A 106 5.09 -11.74 17.98
C PRO A 106 5.66 -10.32 18.12
N HIS A 107 6.76 -10.01 17.44
CA HIS A 107 7.34 -8.67 17.44
C HIS A 107 6.47 -7.66 16.69
N MET A 108 5.85 -8.06 15.57
CA MET A 108 4.90 -7.20 14.85
C MET A 108 3.68 -6.92 15.72
N VAL A 109 3.10 -7.94 16.36
CA VAL A 109 1.96 -7.76 17.28
C VAL A 109 2.32 -6.80 18.41
N GLU A 110 3.49 -6.95 19.02
CA GLU A 110 3.95 -6.05 20.08
C GLU A 110 4.14 -4.62 19.57
N TRP A 111 4.73 -4.45 18.39
CA TRP A 111 4.96 -3.14 17.78
C TRP A 111 3.67 -2.39 17.53
N TYR A 112 2.69 -3.03 16.87
CA TYR A 112 1.39 -2.42 16.58
C TYR A 112 0.67 -2.05 17.88
N ASN A 113 0.62 -2.96 18.85
CA ASN A 113 -0.01 -2.69 20.15
C ASN A 113 0.61 -1.49 20.87
N LYS A 114 1.94 -1.36 20.90
CA LYS A 114 2.62 -0.23 21.55
C LYS A 114 2.38 1.08 20.81
N SER A 115 2.49 1.06 19.49
CA SER A 115 2.31 2.25 18.65
C SER A 115 0.88 2.77 18.75
N HIS A 116 -0.11 1.87 18.69
CA HIS A 116 -1.52 2.24 18.83
C HIS A 116 -1.86 2.79 20.20
N ARG A 117 -1.33 2.22 21.30
CA ARG A 117 -1.54 2.79 22.65
C ARG A 117 -1.06 4.24 22.75
N LEU A 118 0.14 4.53 22.26
CA LEU A 118 0.68 5.89 22.25
C LEU A 118 -0.19 6.87 21.46
N LEU A 119 -0.75 6.43 20.34
CA LEU A 119 -1.60 7.27 19.50
C LEU A 119 -3.01 7.46 20.08
N VAL A 120 -3.57 6.44 20.76
CA VAL A 120 -4.82 6.56 21.51
C VAL A 120 -4.69 7.60 22.63
N GLU A 121 -3.54 7.63 23.31
CA GLU A 121 -3.25 8.66 24.33
C GLU A 121 -3.27 10.09 23.76
N GLN A 122 -2.98 10.27 22.47
CA GLN A 122 -3.07 11.59 21.82
C GLN A 122 -4.51 12.04 21.53
N SER A 123 -5.52 11.16 21.68
CA SER A 123 -6.95 11.49 21.55
C SER A 123 -7.30 12.24 20.27
N LEU A 124 -6.80 11.75 19.12
CA LEU A 124 -6.95 12.42 17.83
C LEU A 124 -8.43 12.49 17.39
N PRO A 125 -8.98 13.69 17.10
CA PRO A 125 -10.37 13.80 16.66
C PRO A 125 -10.56 13.20 15.26
N LYS A 126 -11.53 12.29 15.10
CA LYS A 126 -11.89 11.71 13.80
C LYS A 126 -12.18 12.76 12.73
N ALA A 127 -12.79 13.89 13.12
CA ALA A 127 -13.08 15.01 12.23
C ALA A 127 -11.82 15.66 11.62
N LYS A 128 -10.68 15.58 12.31
CA LYS A 128 -9.40 16.14 11.87
C LYS A 128 -8.61 15.22 10.94
N LEU A 129 -8.99 13.95 10.79
CA LEU A 129 -8.30 13.02 9.90
C LEU A 129 -8.25 13.51 8.44
N LYS A 130 -9.27 14.24 7.97
CA LYS A 130 -9.28 14.79 6.61
C LYS A 130 -8.16 15.82 6.41
N GLU A 131 -8.01 16.71 7.38
CA GLU A 131 -6.99 17.75 7.39
C GLU A 131 -5.60 17.11 7.52
N ILE A 132 -5.43 16.16 8.44
CA ILE A 132 -4.16 15.45 8.65
C ILE A 132 -3.68 14.78 7.35
N VAL A 133 -4.57 14.06 6.64
CA VAL A 133 -4.21 13.42 5.37
C VAL A 133 -3.88 14.46 4.31
N ALA A 134 -4.65 15.54 4.21
CA ALA A 134 -4.45 16.59 3.21
C ALA A 134 -3.13 17.35 3.41
N GLU A 135 -2.67 17.51 4.65
CA GLU A 135 -1.39 18.16 4.99
C GLU A 135 -0.18 17.22 4.91
N SER A 136 -0.39 15.92 4.68
CA SER A 136 0.68 14.93 4.70
C SER A 136 1.43 14.83 3.37
N ASP A 137 2.66 14.29 3.44
CA ASP A 137 3.51 14.01 2.27
C ASP A 137 3.09 12.72 1.51
N VAL A 138 1.88 12.19 1.72
CA VAL A 138 1.43 10.96 1.08
C VAL A 138 1.31 11.14 -0.43
N MET A 139 1.79 10.17 -1.19
CA MET A 139 1.71 10.18 -2.65
C MET A 139 1.34 8.81 -3.16
N LEU A 140 0.43 8.76 -4.14
CA LEU A 140 0.13 7.54 -4.87
C LEU A 140 1.10 7.31 -6.03
N LYS A 141 1.26 6.04 -6.43
CA LYS A 141 2.06 5.68 -7.60
C LYS A 141 1.51 6.33 -8.85
N GLU A 142 2.41 6.60 -9.80
CA GLU A 142 2.04 7.16 -11.09
C GLU A 142 1.01 6.26 -11.81
N GLY A 143 0.03 6.89 -12.46
CA GLY A 143 -1.05 6.18 -13.15
C GLY A 143 -2.22 5.72 -12.26
N TYR A 144 -2.26 6.11 -10.98
CA TYR A 144 -3.34 5.73 -10.06
C TYR A 144 -4.73 6.17 -10.55
N GLU A 145 -4.85 7.32 -11.22
CA GLU A 145 -6.13 7.86 -11.72
C GLU A 145 -6.72 6.90 -12.74
N ASN A 146 -5.97 6.66 -13.83
CA ASN A 146 -6.36 5.72 -14.88
C ASN A 146 -6.62 4.31 -14.34
N PHE A 147 -5.85 3.85 -13.34
CA PHE A 147 -6.09 2.58 -12.68
C PHE A 147 -7.48 2.53 -12.05
N PHE A 148 -7.83 3.51 -11.20
CA PHE A 148 -9.14 3.51 -10.54
C PHE A 148 -10.29 3.84 -11.48
N ASP A 149 -10.10 4.75 -12.44
CA ASP A 149 -11.12 5.14 -13.40
C ASP A 149 -11.54 3.97 -14.29
N LYS A 150 -10.57 3.18 -14.77
CA LYS A 150 -10.85 1.97 -15.56
C LYS A 150 -11.59 0.91 -14.75
N LEU A 151 -11.18 0.69 -13.50
CA LEU A 151 -11.84 -0.26 -12.61
C LEU A 151 -13.28 0.17 -12.32
N GLN A 152 -13.50 1.46 -12.06
CA GLN A 152 -14.82 2.01 -11.80
C GLN A 152 -15.72 1.94 -13.04
N GLN A 153 -15.21 2.33 -14.21
CA GLN A 153 -15.95 2.28 -15.48
C GLN A 153 -16.44 0.86 -15.80
N GLN A 154 -15.62 -0.15 -15.49
CA GLN A 154 -15.95 -1.56 -15.73
C GLN A 154 -16.62 -2.23 -14.51
N SER A 155 -16.91 -1.48 -13.44
CA SER A 155 -17.48 -1.97 -12.19
C SER A 155 -16.72 -3.16 -11.59
N ILE A 156 -15.39 -3.17 -11.75
CA ILE A 156 -14.52 -4.23 -11.22
C ILE A 156 -14.37 -4.05 -9.70
N PRO A 157 -14.68 -5.05 -8.88
CA PRO A 157 -14.50 -4.98 -7.44
C PRO A 157 -13.02 -4.86 -7.05
N VAL A 158 -12.73 -3.99 -6.08
CA VAL A 158 -11.42 -3.88 -5.43
C VAL A 158 -11.57 -4.30 -3.97
N GLY A 159 -11.09 -5.49 -3.63
CA GLY A 159 -11.07 -6.02 -2.27
C GLY A 159 -10.36 -5.04 -1.32
N GLY A 160 -11.04 -4.71 -0.21
CA GLY A 160 -10.57 -3.75 0.78
C GLY A 160 -11.07 -2.31 0.59
N TYR A 161 -11.65 -1.95 -0.58
CA TYR A 161 -12.14 -0.59 -0.86
C TYR A 161 -13.45 -0.64 -1.65
N PRO A 162 -14.58 -0.11 -1.16
CA PRO A 162 -15.82 -0.19 -1.93
C PRO A 162 -15.74 0.65 -3.22
N SER A 163 -16.43 0.21 -4.27
CA SER A 163 -16.35 0.76 -5.64
C SER A 163 -16.79 2.22 -5.80
N SER A 164 -17.36 2.84 -4.76
CA SER A 164 -17.89 4.22 -4.75
C SER A 164 -17.00 5.26 -4.05
N TRP A 165 -15.72 4.96 -3.75
CA TRP A 165 -14.95 5.74 -2.76
C TRP A 165 -13.89 6.66 -3.38
N CYS A 166 -14.05 7.96 -3.12
CA CYS A 166 -13.16 9.03 -3.54
C CYS A 166 -11.76 8.90 -2.92
N LEU A 167 -10.74 9.41 -3.60
CA LEU A 167 -9.31 9.23 -3.28
C LEU A 167 -8.93 9.65 -1.85
N SER A 168 -9.47 10.77 -1.35
CA SER A 168 -9.25 11.24 0.03
C SER A 168 -9.79 10.25 1.06
N SER A 169 -10.87 9.56 0.72
CA SER A 169 -11.52 8.56 1.56
C SER A 169 -10.72 7.26 1.62
N LYS A 170 -9.84 6.98 0.65
CA LYS A 170 -9.00 5.77 0.63
C LYS A 170 -7.90 5.81 1.71
N CYS A 171 -7.19 6.93 1.83
CA CYS A 171 -6.24 7.13 2.94
C CYS A 171 -6.96 7.18 4.30
N GLN A 172 -8.11 7.85 4.39
CA GLN A 172 -8.89 7.91 5.62
C GLN A 172 -9.44 6.55 6.03
N SER A 173 -9.89 5.71 5.09
CA SER A 173 -10.35 4.35 5.40
C SER A 173 -9.21 3.45 5.81
N CYS A 174 -8.01 3.55 5.23
CA CYS A 174 -6.86 2.77 5.71
C CYS A 174 -6.49 3.17 7.15
N VAL A 175 -6.48 4.47 7.45
CA VAL A 175 -6.33 4.99 8.82
C VAL A 175 -7.46 4.50 9.74
N GLN A 176 -8.72 4.51 9.30
CA GLN A 176 -9.88 4.03 10.08
C GLN A 176 -9.93 2.50 10.25
N LEU A 177 -9.51 1.73 9.24
CA LEU A 177 -9.44 0.25 9.26
C LEU A 177 -8.36 -0.23 10.22
N HIS A 178 -7.30 0.55 10.42
CA HIS A 178 -6.28 0.30 11.44
C HIS A 178 -6.65 0.80 12.84
N GLY A 179 -7.91 1.22 13.06
CA GLY A 179 -8.49 1.39 14.39
C GLY A 179 -8.02 2.64 15.15
N PHE A 180 -8.08 3.81 14.52
CA PHE A 180 -8.12 5.09 15.24
C PHE A 180 -9.56 5.55 15.49
#